data_AF-K1T2B7-F1
#
_entry.id   AF-K1T2B7-F1
#
_cell.length_a   1.000
_cell.length_b   1.000
_cell.length_c   1.000
_cell.angle_alpha   90.00
_cell.angle_beta   90.00
_cell.angle_gamma   90.00
#
_symmetry.space_group_name_H-M   'P 1'
#
loop_
_entity.id
_entity.type
_entity.pdbx_description
1 polymer ?
#
loop_
_entity_poly.entity_id
_entity_poly.type
_entity_poly.pdbx_seq_one_letter_code
_entity_poly.pdbx_strand_id
1 'polypeptide(L)'
;MVYPDRRPHTGLLEFKNVYRPARVVKYDQESGMLTLHNYMDFVDLTEYAALTYQVSCDGEVIDNGFIPYPDGFTLPPHSENALPLAVHIPDKGKCFLKIFYHCDKDLSLRSEGHLLGFDEILLENEDSRNQKTLAMWSDAPSNSTITVQETDRHLTLCGKNFTYNFNKLTGLFAAMQYEDAVLLDKEMEFNIWRAPTDNDRKLKLDWLAARY
;
A
#
# COMPACT_ATOMS: atom_id res chain seq x y z
N MET A 1 8.40 21.09 3.50
CA MET A 1 8.72 19.73 3.00
C MET A 1 9.91 19.08 3.73
N VAL A 2 10.78 19.87 4.37
CA VAL A 2 11.80 19.37 5.32
C VAL A 2 11.65 20.10 6.67
N TYR A 3 12.11 19.48 7.75
CA TYR A 3 12.26 20.11 9.05
C TYR A 3 13.40 21.17 9.02
N PRO A 4 13.52 22.05 10.04
CA PRO A 4 14.62 23.01 10.13
C PRO A 4 16.03 22.37 10.12
N ASP A 5 16.16 21.13 10.57
CA ASP A 5 17.40 20.33 10.53
C ASP A 5 17.60 19.55 9.20
N ARG A 6 16.73 19.80 8.21
CA ARG A 6 16.73 19.23 6.86
C ARG A 6 16.32 17.76 6.78
N ARG A 7 15.82 17.17 7.86
CA ARG A 7 15.16 15.86 7.77
C ARG A 7 13.92 15.94 6.88
N PRO A 8 13.74 15.02 5.91
CA PRO A 8 12.54 14.94 5.09
C PRO A 8 11.26 14.78 5.90
N HIS A 9 10.19 15.50 5.52
CA HIS A 9 8.82 15.09 5.85
C HIS A 9 8.31 14.08 4.83
N THR A 10 7.25 13.35 5.18
CA THR A 10 6.55 12.42 4.27
C THR A 10 6.15 13.07 2.95
N GLY A 11 5.71 14.33 2.96
CA GLY A 11 5.36 15.06 1.74
C GLY A 11 6.52 15.24 0.74
N LEU A 12 7.79 15.22 1.19
CA LEU A 12 8.93 15.25 0.26
C LEU A 12 9.10 13.90 -0.46
N LEU A 13 8.74 12.78 0.17
CA LEU A 13 8.80 11.46 -0.45
C LEU A 13 7.75 11.34 -1.56
N GLU A 14 6.53 11.85 -1.32
CA GLU A 14 5.50 11.96 -2.35
C GLU A 14 5.94 12.86 -3.50
N PHE A 15 6.47 14.05 -3.18
CA PHE A 15 6.99 14.97 -4.18
C PHE A 15 8.08 14.33 -5.03
N LYS A 16 9.01 13.60 -4.41
CA LYS A 16 10.05 12.84 -5.11
C LYS A 16 9.44 11.87 -6.12
N ASN A 17 8.43 11.09 -5.72
CA ASN A 17 7.82 10.12 -6.63
C ASN A 17 7.01 10.80 -7.75
N VAL A 18 6.37 11.94 -7.49
CA VAL A 18 5.68 12.73 -8.53
C VAL A 18 6.66 13.18 -9.64
N TYR A 19 7.86 13.57 -9.25
CA TYR A 19 8.93 14.05 -10.14
C TYR A 19 9.91 12.95 -10.59
N ARG A 20 9.50 11.67 -10.54
CA ARG A 20 10.28 10.57 -11.11
C ARG A 20 10.55 10.81 -12.60
N PRO A 21 11.72 10.39 -13.13
CA PRO A 21 12.20 10.80 -14.46
C PRO A 21 11.41 10.16 -15.62
N ALA A 22 10.76 9.03 -15.37
CA ALA A 22 9.96 8.31 -16.34
C ALA A 22 8.75 7.67 -15.66
N ARG A 23 7.76 7.28 -16.48
CA ARG A 23 6.55 6.61 -16.00
C ARG A 23 6.20 5.44 -16.88
N VAL A 24 5.64 4.41 -16.26
CA VAL A 24 4.92 3.38 -17.01
C VAL A 24 3.63 3.97 -17.56
N VAL A 25 3.46 3.89 -18.88
CA VAL A 25 2.21 4.30 -19.57
C VAL A 25 1.35 3.09 -19.93
N LYS A 26 1.96 1.93 -20.17
CA LYS A 26 1.27 0.67 -20.43
C LYS A 26 2.12 -0.52 -20.00
N TYR A 27 1.50 -1.53 -19.42
CA TYR A 27 2.08 -2.87 -19.29
C TYR A 27 1.10 -3.88 -19.87
N ASP A 28 1.53 -4.61 -20.88
CA ASP A 28 0.73 -5.59 -21.61
C ASP A 28 1.12 -6.99 -21.11
N GLN A 29 0.29 -7.57 -20.25
CA GLN A 29 0.58 -8.85 -19.58
C GLN A 29 0.67 -10.04 -20.54
N GLU A 30 -0.11 -10.03 -21.62
CA GLU A 30 -0.13 -11.14 -22.58
C GLU A 30 1.16 -11.17 -23.40
N SER A 31 1.60 -10.01 -23.89
CA SER A 31 2.83 -9.89 -24.68
C SER A 31 4.10 -9.75 -23.82
N GLY A 32 3.94 -9.41 -22.53
CA GLY A 32 5.06 -9.09 -21.63
C GLY A 32 5.77 -7.81 -22.03
N MET A 33 5.07 -6.80 -22.53
CA MET A 33 5.67 -5.54 -23.01
C MET A 33 5.39 -4.37 -22.05
N LEU A 34 6.45 -3.72 -21.59
CA LEU A 34 6.41 -2.53 -20.75
C LEU A 34 6.68 -1.28 -21.61
N THR A 35 5.74 -0.35 -21.67
CA THR A 35 5.91 0.95 -22.33
C THR A 35 6.19 2.03 -21.29
N LEU A 36 7.30 2.75 -21.48
CA LEU A 36 7.74 3.83 -20.62
C LEU A 36 7.67 5.16 -21.38
N HIS A 37 7.32 6.23 -20.67
CA HIS A 37 7.44 7.61 -21.14
C HIS A 37 8.56 8.31 -20.36
N ASN A 38 9.51 8.92 -21.07
CA ASN A 38 10.58 9.73 -20.46
C ASN A 38 10.15 11.18 -20.30
N TYR A 39 10.08 11.68 -19.06
CA TYR A 39 9.70 13.06 -18.74
C TYR A 39 10.89 14.03 -18.69
N MET A 40 12.11 13.56 -18.92
CA MET A 40 13.31 14.41 -18.96
C MET A 40 13.31 15.28 -20.21
N ASP A 41 13.77 16.53 -20.09
CA ASP A 41 13.76 17.50 -21.20
C ASP A 41 14.92 17.30 -22.21
N PHE A 42 16.05 16.75 -21.77
CA PHE A 42 17.29 16.73 -22.57
C PHE A 42 18.11 15.44 -22.47
N VAL A 43 17.73 14.51 -21.60
CA VAL A 43 18.51 13.29 -21.32
C VAL A 43 17.71 12.06 -21.75
N ASP A 44 18.33 11.18 -22.53
CA ASP A 44 17.79 9.85 -22.80
C ASP A 44 17.75 9.05 -21.49
N LEU A 45 16.62 8.40 -21.20
CA LEU A 45 16.46 7.69 -19.92
C LEU A 45 17.52 6.59 -19.75
N THR A 46 17.94 5.96 -20.85
CA THR A 46 18.92 4.86 -20.83
C THR A 46 20.31 5.31 -20.36
N GLU A 47 20.62 6.60 -20.46
CA GLU A 47 21.86 7.22 -19.98
C GLU A 47 21.74 7.80 -18.56
N TYR A 48 20.61 7.58 -17.87
CA TYR A 48 20.33 8.21 -16.58
C TYR A 48 19.78 7.25 -15.53
N ALA A 49 18.98 6.28 -15.96
CA ALA A 49 18.28 5.39 -15.06
C ALA A 49 18.48 3.92 -15.42
N ALA A 50 18.90 3.13 -14.42
CA ALA A 50 18.78 1.69 -14.41
C ALA A 50 17.40 1.29 -13.86
N LEU A 51 16.83 0.23 -14.40
CA LEU A 51 15.47 -0.21 -14.06
C LEU A 51 15.51 -1.55 -13.31
N THR A 52 14.72 -1.66 -12.25
CA THR A 52 14.45 -2.93 -11.57
C THR A 52 12.95 -3.14 -11.42
N TYR A 53 12.53 -4.39 -11.23
CA TYR A 53 11.15 -4.71 -10.95
C TYR A 53 10.99 -5.58 -9.70
N GLN A 54 9.76 -5.58 -9.20
CA GLN A 54 9.32 -6.48 -8.15
C GLN A 54 7.88 -6.91 -8.43
N VAL A 55 7.63 -8.21 -8.42
CA VAL A 55 6.27 -8.76 -8.35
C VAL A 55 6.00 -9.15 -6.92
N SER A 56 4.86 -8.70 -6.42
CA SER A 56 4.35 -9.08 -5.10
C SER A 56 3.00 -9.77 -5.22
N CYS A 57 2.73 -10.73 -4.34
CA CYS A 57 1.44 -11.39 -4.18
C CYS A 57 1.09 -11.39 -2.69
N ASP A 58 -0.08 -10.83 -2.34
CA ASP A 58 -0.58 -10.78 -0.96
C ASP A 58 0.42 -10.17 0.06
N GLY A 59 1.15 -9.16 -0.41
CA GLY A 59 2.14 -8.41 0.36
C GLY A 59 3.54 -9.03 0.41
N GLU A 60 3.72 -10.25 -0.12
CA GLU A 60 5.02 -10.90 -0.21
C GLU A 60 5.65 -10.70 -1.57
N VAL A 61 6.96 -10.49 -1.62
CA VAL A 61 7.72 -10.43 -2.87
C VAL A 61 7.97 -11.83 -3.38
N ILE A 62 7.52 -12.13 -4.60
CA ILE A 62 7.62 -13.46 -5.21
C ILE A 62 8.61 -13.50 -6.37
N ASP A 63 8.86 -12.36 -6.99
CA ASP A 63 9.84 -12.23 -8.08
C ASP A 63 10.41 -10.81 -8.09
N ASN A 64 11.66 -10.67 -8.51
CA ASN A 64 12.34 -9.39 -8.67
C ASN A 64 13.58 -9.54 -9.54
N GLY A 65 13.97 -8.46 -10.21
CA GLY A 65 15.15 -8.47 -11.05
C GLY A 65 15.47 -7.14 -11.70
N PHE A 66 16.54 -7.15 -12.50
CA PHE A 66 16.89 -6.04 -13.37
C PHE A 66 16.08 -6.10 -14.66
N ILE A 67 15.75 -4.94 -15.22
CA ILE A 67 15.16 -4.83 -16.55
C ILE A 67 16.26 -4.31 -17.48
N PRO A 68 16.92 -5.18 -18.27
CA PRO A 68 17.96 -4.74 -19.19
C PRO A 68 17.34 -3.96 -20.36
N TYR A 69 18.00 -2.89 -20.78
CA TYR A 69 17.68 -2.26 -22.05
C TYR A 69 18.15 -3.16 -23.20
N PRO A 70 17.29 -3.50 -24.18
CA PRO A 70 17.72 -4.24 -25.37
C PRO A 70 18.81 -3.50 -26.16
N ASP A 71 19.59 -4.23 -26.95
CA ASP A 71 20.61 -3.62 -27.81
C ASP A 71 20.00 -2.57 -28.76
N GLY A 72 20.56 -1.36 -28.73
CA GLY A 72 20.07 -0.22 -29.53
C GLY A 72 18.76 0.40 -29.02
N PHE A 73 18.23 -0.06 -27.88
CA PHE A 73 17.11 0.60 -27.23
C PHE A 73 17.52 1.97 -26.74
N THR A 74 16.69 2.96 -27.05
CA THR A 74 16.82 4.35 -26.59
C THR A 74 15.46 4.81 -26.10
N LEU A 75 15.45 5.72 -25.15
CA LEU A 75 14.24 6.40 -24.72
C LEU A 75 14.53 7.91 -24.61
N PRO A 76 14.58 8.62 -25.76
CA PRO A 76 14.89 10.04 -25.81
C PRO A 76 13.95 10.92 -24.97
N PRO A 77 14.32 12.18 -24.72
CA PRO A 77 13.46 13.17 -24.07
C PRO A 77 12.03 13.19 -24.61
N HIS A 78 11.05 13.21 -23.71
CA HIS A 78 9.61 13.29 -24.02
C HIS A 78 9.05 12.19 -24.95
N SER A 79 9.78 11.09 -25.11
CA SER A 79 9.38 9.99 -25.98
C SER A 79 8.83 8.80 -25.19
N GLU A 80 8.17 7.91 -25.93
CA GLU A 80 7.73 6.61 -25.47
C GLU A 80 8.41 5.50 -26.25
N ASN A 81 8.78 4.44 -25.55
CA ASN A 81 9.28 3.23 -26.17
C ASN A 81 8.93 2.02 -25.29
N ALA A 82 8.88 0.84 -25.91
CA ALA A 82 8.48 -0.39 -25.25
C ALA A 82 9.64 -1.38 -25.20
N LEU A 83 9.78 -2.05 -24.06
CA LEU A 83 10.78 -3.10 -23.84
C LEU A 83 10.11 -4.36 -23.28
N PRO A 84 10.69 -5.55 -23.49
CA PRO A 84 10.15 -6.78 -22.93
C PRO A 84 10.41 -6.86 -21.42
N LEU A 85 9.38 -7.23 -20.69
CA LEU A 85 9.40 -7.58 -19.27
C LEU A 85 8.35 -8.68 -19.05
N ALA A 86 8.75 -9.93 -19.24
CA ALA A 86 7.93 -11.07 -18.86
C ALA A 86 8.19 -11.39 -17.39
N VAL A 87 7.12 -11.40 -16.58
CA VAL A 87 7.21 -11.75 -15.16
C VAL A 87 6.29 -12.92 -14.86
N HIS A 88 6.66 -13.72 -13.86
CA HIS A 88 5.78 -14.77 -13.38
C HIS A 88 4.66 -14.19 -12.52
N ILE A 89 3.41 -14.48 -12.89
CA ILE A 89 2.20 -14.06 -12.17
C ILE A 89 1.51 -15.34 -11.66
N PRO A 90 1.32 -15.51 -10.34
CA PRO A 90 0.56 -16.62 -9.80
C PRO A 90 -0.90 -16.58 -10.24
N ASP A 91 -1.52 -17.75 -10.43
CA ASP A 91 -2.94 -17.86 -10.82
C ASP A 91 -3.89 -17.24 -9.78
N LYS A 92 -3.47 -17.24 -8.50
CA LYS A 92 -4.28 -16.75 -7.37
C LYS A 92 -3.50 -15.80 -6.47
N GLY A 93 -4.22 -14.86 -5.87
CA GLY A 93 -3.68 -13.86 -4.96
C GLY A 93 -3.67 -12.47 -5.59
N LYS A 94 -3.66 -11.44 -4.74
CA LYS A 94 -3.66 -10.06 -5.21
C LYS A 94 -2.24 -9.65 -5.58
N CYS A 95 -1.99 -9.52 -6.88
CA CYS A 95 -0.65 -9.34 -7.42
C CYS A 95 -0.38 -7.91 -7.89
N PHE A 96 0.85 -7.42 -7.68
CA PHE A 96 1.29 -6.11 -8.16
C PHE A 96 2.69 -6.18 -8.75
N LEU A 97 2.92 -5.48 -9.87
CA LEU A 97 4.23 -5.22 -10.46
C LEU A 97 4.67 -3.80 -10.10
N LYS A 98 5.82 -3.69 -9.43
CA LYS A 98 6.50 -2.41 -9.21
C LYS A 98 7.67 -2.27 -10.16
N ILE A 99 7.82 -1.09 -10.75
CA ILE A 99 8.98 -0.70 -11.55
C ILE A 99 9.72 0.41 -10.79
N PHE A 100 11.00 0.20 -10.51
CA PHE A 100 11.84 1.17 -9.83
C PHE A 100 12.88 1.75 -10.79
N TYR A 101 13.08 3.07 -10.67
CA TYR A 101 14.09 3.80 -11.43
C TYR A 101 15.25 4.13 -10.50
N HIS A 102 16.47 3.74 -10.83
CA HIS A 102 17.67 3.99 -10.04
C HIS A 102 18.67 4.81 -10.85
N CYS A 103 19.41 5.72 -10.21
CA CYS A 103 20.51 6.43 -10.86
C CYS A 103 21.53 5.41 -11.40
N ASP A 104 21.87 5.51 -12.69
CA ASP A 104 22.75 4.56 -13.38
C ASP A 104 24.24 4.74 -13.05
N LYS A 105 24.61 5.92 -12.56
CA LYS A 105 25.98 6.29 -12.20
C LYS A 105 26.02 7.36 -11.10
N ASP A 106 27.21 7.58 -10.56
CA ASP A 106 27.46 8.70 -9.66
C ASP A 106 27.32 10.05 -10.37
N LEU A 107 26.54 10.94 -9.76
CA LEU A 107 26.36 12.33 -10.13
C LEU A 107 26.72 13.23 -8.94
N SER A 108 26.94 14.52 -9.19
CA SER A 108 27.40 15.45 -8.15
C SER A 108 26.54 15.51 -6.87
N LEU A 109 25.26 15.15 -6.96
CA LEU A 109 24.30 15.18 -5.84
C LEU A 109 23.59 13.85 -5.59
N ARG A 110 23.93 12.78 -6.33
CA ARG A 110 23.25 11.48 -6.25
C ARG A 110 24.26 10.38 -6.52
N SER A 111 24.28 9.36 -5.68
CA SER A 111 25.09 8.17 -5.93
C SER A 111 24.41 7.27 -6.95
N GLU A 112 25.22 6.44 -7.61
CA GLU A 112 24.74 5.25 -8.31
C GLU A 112 23.78 4.44 -7.41
N GLY A 113 22.74 3.85 -8.02
CA GLY A 113 21.73 3.08 -7.33
C GLY A 113 20.69 3.90 -6.55
N HIS A 114 20.86 5.23 -6.44
CA HIS A 114 19.88 6.08 -5.76
C HIS A 114 18.50 5.96 -6.40
N LEU A 115 17.49 5.57 -5.63
CA LEU A 115 16.11 5.46 -6.11
C LEU A 115 15.60 6.83 -6.58
N LEU A 116 15.15 6.93 -7.81
CA LEU A 116 14.61 8.14 -8.43
C LEU A 116 13.08 8.19 -8.31
N GLY A 117 12.42 7.03 -8.24
CA GLY A 117 10.99 6.88 -8.05
C GLY A 117 10.53 5.49 -8.46
N PHE A 118 9.23 5.27 -8.47
CA PHE A 118 8.63 4.00 -8.90
C PHE A 118 7.20 4.16 -9.42
N ASP A 119 6.76 3.17 -10.18
CA ASP A 119 5.37 2.91 -10.54
C ASP A 119 4.91 1.58 -9.93
N GLU A 120 3.62 1.44 -9.67
CA GLU A 120 2.99 0.19 -9.22
C GLU A 120 1.76 -0.09 -10.10
N ILE A 121 1.63 -1.34 -10.55
CA ILE A 121 0.61 -1.79 -11.48
C ILE A 121 -0.07 -3.00 -10.86
N LEU A 122 -1.41 -2.96 -10.76
CA LEU A 122 -2.19 -4.13 -10.38
C LEU A 122 -2.13 -5.17 -11.51
N LEU A 123 -1.81 -6.41 -11.17
CA LEU A 123 -1.75 -7.51 -12.13
C LEU A 123 -3.03 -8.35 -12.08
N GLU A 124 -3.50 -8.76 -13.25
CA GLU A 124 -4.67 -9.64 -13.40
C GLU A 124 -4.25 -11.12 -13.45
N ASN A 125 -5.06 -11.98 -12.84
CA ASN A 125 -4.90 -13.45 -12.79
C ASN A 125 -6.29 -14.11 -12.59
N GLU A 126 -6.33 -15.44 -12.49
CA GLU A 126 -7.61 -16.18 -12.38
C GLU A 126 -8.42 -15.81 -11.13
N ASP A 127 -7.77 -15.57 -9.99
CA ASP A 127 -8.41 -15.15 -8.74
C ASP A 127 -7.57 -14.12 -7.97
N SER A 128 -7.89 -12.83 -8.15
CA SER A 128 -7.16 -11.71 -7.55
C SER A 128 -7.52 -11.41 -6.09
N ARG A 129 -8.26 -12.30 -5.41
CA ARG A 129 -8.55 -12.15 -3.98
C ARG A 129 -7.31 -12.48 -3.15
N ASN A 130 -7.20 -11.83 -2.00
CA ASN A 130 -6.10 -12.09 -1.07
C ASN A 130 -6.25 -13.47 -0.41
N GLN A 131 -5.36 -14.40 -0.74
CA GLN A 131 -5.43 -15.80 -0.31
C GLN A 131 -5.13 -15.94 1.19
N LYS A 132 -4.30 -15.08 1.77
CA LYS A 132 -4.10 -15.04 3.24
C LYS A 132 -5.42 -14.72 3.97
N THR A 133 -6.19 -13.75 3.45
CA THR A 133 -7.51 -13.40 3.99
C THR A 133 -8.51 -14.54 3.81
N LEU A 134 -8.52 -15.17 2.63
CA LEU A 134 -9.39 -16.33 2.37
C LEU A 134 -9.07 -17.51 3.30
N ALA A 135 -7.79 -17.81 3.51
CA ALA A 135 -7.35 -18.86 4.43
C ALA A 135 -7.82 -18.60 5.86
N MET A 136 -7.66 -17.36 6.35
CA MET A 136 -8.17 -16.95 7.67
C MET A 136 -9.70 -17.10 7.79
N TRP A 137 -10.43 -16.95 6.70
CA TRP A 137 -11.89 -17.16 6.68
C TRP A 137 -12.27 -18.64 6.63
N SER A 138 -11.51 -19.49 5.94
CA SER A 138 -11.78 -20.93 5.84
C SER A 138 -11.37 -21.73 7.09
N ASP A 139 -10.40 -21.23 7.86
CA ASP A 139 -9.90 -21.87 9.08
C ASP A 139 -10.80 -21.67 10.31
N ALA A 140 -11.97 -21.04 10.16
CA ALA A 140 -12.92 -20.92 11.26
C ALA A 140 -13.39 -22.33 11.72
N PRO A 141 -13.12 -22.75 12.97
CA PRO A 141 -13.59 -24.04 13.45
C PRO A 141 -15.13 -24.06 13.46
N SER A 142 -15.70 -24.83 12.53
CA SER A 142 -17.15 -25.00 12.30
C SER A 142 -17.95 -25.46 13.54
N ASN A 143 -17.30 -25.86 14.63
CA ASN A 143 -17.94 -26.48 15.80
C ASN A 143 -17.73 -25.70 17.11
N SER A 144 -17.23 -24.46 17.08
CA SER A 144 -17.18 -23.64 18.29
C SER A 144 -18.54 -23.00 18.55
N THR A 145 -19.25 -23.48 19.57
CA THR A 145 -20.49 -22.88 20.02
C THR A 145 -20.19 -21.61 20.82
N ILE A 146 -20.73 -20.49 20.38
CA ILE A 146 -20.77 -19.26 21.18
C ILE A 146 -22.03 -19.32 22.03
N THR A 147 -21.88 -19.18 23.34
CA THR A 147 -23.01 -19.02 24.25
C THR A 147 -23.29 -17.53 24.43
N VAL A 148 -24.57 -17.16 24.44
CA VAL A 148 -25.00 -15.77 24.59
C VAL A 148 -25.87 -15.67 25.84
N GLN A 149 -25.48 -14.79 26.75
CA GLN A 149 -26.30 -14.39 27.88
C GLN A 149 -26.78 -12.96 27.65
N GLU A 150 -28.09 -12.76 27.76
CA GLU A 150 -28.72 -11.47 27.51
C GLU A 150 -29.26 -10.87 28.82
N THR A 151 -29.04 -9.57 28.95
CA THR A 151 -29.67 -8.69 29.95
C THR A 151 -30.34 -7.53 29.21
N ASP A 152 -31.06 -6.67 29.95
CA ASP A 152 -31.66 -5.48 29.34
C ASP A 152 -30.63 -4.57 28.66
N ARG A 153 -29.40 -4.51 29.21
CA ARG A 153 -28.34 -3.59 28.75
C ARG A 153 -27.23 -4.25 27.95
N HIS A 154 -26.94 -5.53 28.15
CA HIS A 154 -25.78 -6.19 27.54
C HIS A 154 -26.08 -7.57 26.95
N LEU A 155 -25.32 -7.93 25.92
CA LEU A 155 -25.13 -9.29 25.43
C LEU A 155 -23.71 -9.74 25.80
N THR A 156 -23.59 -10.77 26.62
CA THR A 156 -22.29 -11.40 26.93
C THR A 156 -22.12 -12.61 26.02
N LEU A 157 -21.15 -12.56 25.12
CA LEU A 157 -20.78 -13.63 24.21
C LEU A 157 -19.57 -14.38 24.77
N CYS A 158 -19.75 -15.67 25.12
CA CYS A 158 -18.68 -16.53 25.61
C CYS A 158 -18.37 -17.59 24.56
N GLY A 159 -17.17 -17.50 23.98
CA GLY A 159 -16.57 -18.54 23.15
C GLY A 159 -15.59 -19.42 23.95
N LYS A 160 -14.81 -20.25 23.26
CA LYS A 160 -13.85 -21.16 23.91
C LYS A 160 -12.78 -20.40 24.73
N ASN A 161 -12.22 -19.35 24.13
CA ASN A 161 -11.10 -18.59 24.68
C ASN A 161 -11.42 -17.09 24.77
N PHE A 162 -12.67 -16.67 24.61
CA PHE A 162 -12.99 -15.24 24.64
C PHE A 162 -14.33 -14.97 25.31
N THR A 163 -14.42 -13.80 25.94
CA THR A 163 -15.64 -13.26 26.51
C THR A 163 -15.78 -11.81 26.08
N TYR A 164 -16.81 -11.50 25.30
CA TYR A 164 -17.09 -10.15 24.83
C TYR A 164 -18.40 -9.66 25.41
N ASN A 165 -18.44 -8.41 25.86
CA ASN A 165 -19.62 -7.78 26.40
C ASN A 165 -20.05 -6.65 25.46
N PHE A 166 -21.21 -6.81 24.82
CA PHE A 166 -21.78 -5.86 23.88
C PHE A 166 -22.88 -5.05 24.55
N ASN A 167 -22.79 -3.73 24.52
CA ASN A 167 -23.75 -2.81 25.13
C ASN A 167 -24.86 -2.47 24.13
N LYS A 168 -26.10 -2.86 24.44
CA LYS A 168 -27.28 -2.68 23.58
C LYS A 168 -27.71 -1.22 23.44
N LEU A 169 -27.33 -0.34 24.38
CA LEU A 169 -27.66 1.08 24.33
C LEU A 169 -26.72 1.86 23.41
N THR A 170 -25.43 1.52 23.40
CA THR A 170 -24.42 2.19 22.58
C THR A 170 -24.20 1.49 21.23
N GLY A 171 -24.55 0.21 21.13
CA GLY A 171 -24.30 -0.62 19.95
C GLY A 171 -22.82 -0.99 19.78
N LEU A 172 -22.05 -0.98 20.85
CA LEU A 172 -20.59 -1.16 20.84
C LEU A 172 -20.13 -2.15 21.93
N PHE A 173 -18.91 -2.69 21.80
CA PHE A 173 -18.34 -3.53 22.85
C PHE A 173 -17.89 -2.70 24.05
N ALA A 174 -18.45 -3.03 25.22
CA ALA A 174 -18.04 -2.45 26.49
C ALA A 174 -16.76 -3.09 27.04
N ALA A 175 -16.60 -4.40 26.82
CA ALA A 175 -15.40 -5.13 27.21
C ALA A 175 -15.11 -6.26 26.23
N MET A 176 -13.83 -6.55 26.03
CA MET A 176 -13.39 -7.71 25.28
C MET A 176 -12.23 -8.37 26.01
N GLN A 177 -12.34 -9.66 26.24
CA GLN A 177 -11.30 -10.47 26.86
C GLN A 177 -11.01 -11.68 25.96
N TYR A 178 -9.74 -11.97 25.75
CA TYR A 178 -9.26 -13.18 25.09
C TYR A 178 -8.26 -13.87 26.03
N GLU A 179 -8.54 -15.11 26.40
CA GLU A 179 -7.86 -15.85 27.47
C GLU A 179 -7.83 -15.00 28.75
N ASP A 180 -6.66 -14.75 29.32
CA ASP A 180 -6.51 -13.90 30.51
C ASP A 180 -6.21 -12.42 30.18
N ALA A 181 -6.25 -12.04 28.90
CA ALA A 181 -5.94 -10.69 28.45
C ALA A 181 -7.20 -9.84 28.21
N VAL A 182 -7.30 -8.72 28.92
CA VAL A 182 -8.28 -7.66 28.63
C VAL A 182 -7.77 -6.87 27.42
N LEU A 183 -8.60 -6.78 26.38
CA LEU A 183 -8.24 -6.15 25.11
C LEU A 183 -8.61 -4.66 25.05
N LEU A 184 -9.48 -4.19 25.95
CA LEU A 184 -10.00 -2.83 25.97
C LEU A 184 -9.77 -2.19 27.34
N ASP A 185 -9.05 -1.06 27.38
CA ASP A 185 -8.89 -0.24 28.59
C ASP A 185 -10.16 0.54 28.96
N LYS A 186 -11.04 0.76 27.98
CA LYS A 186 -12.35 1.41 28.13
C LYS A 186 -13.33 0.89 27.07
N GLU A 187 -14.63 1.15 27.27
CA GLU A 187 -15.66 0.81 26.28
C GLU A 187 -15.32 1.43 24.91
N MET A 188 -15.67 0.71 23.84
CA MET A 188 -15.56 1.25 22.49
C MET A 188 -16.46 2.47 22.33
N GLU A 189 -15.99 3.45 21.57
CA GLU A 189 -16.70 4.68 21.26
C GLU A 189 -16.65 4.93 19.75
N PHE A 190 -17.67 5.58 19.20
CA PHE A 190 -17.57 6.12 17.86
C PHE A 190 -16.62 7.30 17.86
N ASN A 191 -15.51 7.19 17.12
CA ASN A 191 -14.64 8.33 16.87
C ASN A 191 -14.86 8.86 15.45
N ILE A 192 -15.47 10.04 15.37
CA ILE A 192 -15.71 10.80 14.14
C ILE A 192 -14.77 12.00 14.03
N TRP A 193 -13.78 12.09 14.92
CA TRP A 193 -12.82 13.19 15.00
C TRP A 193 -11.41 12.74 14.64
N ARG A 194 -10.65 13.65 14.02
CA ARG A 194 -9.18 13.57 13.90
C ARG A 194 -8.56 14.86 14.43
N ALA A 195 -7.37 14.75 15.03
CA ALA A 195 -6.63 15.94 15.46
C ALA A 195 -6.45 16.92 14.27
N PRO A 196 -6.88 18.20 14.38
CA PRO A 196 -6.79 19.15 13.29
C PRO A 196 -5.36 19.42 12.85
N THR A 197 -5.14 19.46 11.55
CA THR A 197 -3.89 19.96 10.94
C THR A 197 -3.97 21.47 10.71
N ASP A 198 -2.87 22.11 10.31
CA ASP A 198 -2.87 23.55 10.00
C ASP A 198 -3.89 23.92 8.90
N ASN A 199 -4.12 23.02 7.93
CA ASN A 199 -5.12 23.19 6.89
C ASN A 199 -6.55 23.22 7.45
N ASP A 200 -6.78 22.58 8.59
CA ASP A 200 -8.08 22.49 9.25
C ASP A 200 -8.34 23.69 10.18
N ARG A 201 -7.44 24.69 10.25
CA ARG A 201 -7.50 25.79 11.24
C ARG A 201 -8.85 26.53 11.28
N LYS A 202 -9.51 26.67 10.13
CA LYS A 202 -10.85 27.29 10.03
C LYS A 202 -11.96 26.25 10.22
N LEU A 203 -11.84 25.10 9.57
CA LEU A 203 -12.83 24.02 9.60
C LEU A 203 -13.04 23.43 11.00
N LYS A 204 -11.99 23.41 11.84
CA LYS A 204 -12.08 22.91 13.22
C LYS A 204 -13.14 23.65 14.05
N LEU A 205 -13.40 24.93 13.75
CA LEU A 205 -14.41 25.72 14.46
C LEU A 205 -15.81 25.22 14.12
N ASP A 206 -16.04 24.91 12.84
CA ASP A 206 -17.30 24.32 12.38
C ASP A 206 -17.50 22.93 12.99
N TRP A 207 -16.42 22.14 13.07
CA TRP A 207 -16.50 20.80 13.66
C TRP A 207 -16.83 20.85 15.16
N LEU A 208 -16.16 21.73 15.93
CA LEU A 208 -16.47 21.95 17.34
C LEU A 208 -17.89 22.47 17.55
N ALA A 209 -18.37 23.36 16.68
CA ALA A 209 -19.74 23.89 16.75
C ALA A 209 -20.79 22.79 16.52
N ALA A 210 -20.49 21.84 15.63
CA ALA A 210 -21.31 20.67 15.38
C ALA A 210 -21.21 19.60 16.49
N ARG A 211 -20.42 19.85 17.55
CA ARG A 211 -20.15 18.92 18.66
C ARG A 211 -19.58 17.58 18.20
N TYR A 212 -18.76 17.63 17.15
CA TYR A 212 -17.81 16.57 16.87
C TYR A 212 -16.68 16.55 17.90
#